data_AF-A0A376DN22-F1
#
_entry.id   AF-A0A376DN22-F1
#
_cell.length_a   1.000
_cell.length_b   1.000
_cell.length_c   1.000
_cell.angle_alpha   90.00
_cell.angle_beta   90.00
_cell.angle_gamma   90.00
#
_symmetry.space_group_name_H-M   'P 1'
#
loop_
_entity.id
_entity.type
_entity.pdbx_description
1 polymer ?
#
loop_
_entity_poly.entity_id
_entity_poly.type
_entity_poly.pdbx_seq_one_letter_code
_entity_poly.pdbx_strand_id
1 'polypeptide(L)'
;MFSTFTWAADAAPAAPASTTAAAAGLSAQQVQDVAKVAQQGFTAMRDMQYARVALFRGYPDVATKLTNQAAGLLADDSTDWKAFIKSDKKAPLAGDNYVIINASIALAEDFVATPEKQKAIAKANEKLSKGDRKGALDELRLAGVGITETQYLMPLKQTRQAVAHAQSLLKAGKYYEANLALKGAEEGVVTDSVTLVNGN
;
A
#
# COMPACT_ATOMS: atom_id res chain seq x y z
N MET A 1 59.02 22.99 25.60
CA MET A 1 58.29 21.91 26.31
C MET A 1 56.95 21.74 25.62
N PHE A 2 56.81 20.70 24.79
CA PHE A 2 55.54 20.34 24.16
C PHE A 2 55.09 19.02 24.77
N SER A 3 53.99 19.04 25.53
CA SER A 3 53.36 17.85 26.10
C SER A 3 52.61 17.09 25.01
N THR A 4 53.03 15.86 24.74
CA THR A 4 52.27 14.91 23.92
C THR A 4 51.20 14.26 24.78
N PHE A 5 49.92 14.55 24.51
CA PHE A 5 48.81 13.77 25.05
C PHE A 5 48.70 12.46 24.28
N THR A 6 48.97 11.33 24.93
CA THR A 6 48.63 9.99 24.45
C THR A 6 47.23 9.65 24.93
N TRP A 7 46.28 9.48 24.01
CA TRP A 7 44.97 8.90 24.32
C TRP A 7 45.10 7.38 24.32
N ALA A 8 44.81 6.75 25.45
CA ALA A 8 44.60 5.31 25.51
C ALA A 8 43.27 5.00 24.83
N ALA A 9 43.30 4.40 23.65
CA ALA A 9 42.13 3.81 23.05
C ALA A 9 41.73 2.58 23.88
N ASP A 10 40.69 2.72 24.67
CA ASP A 10 40.04 1.62 25.37
C ASP A 10 39.51 0.65 24.31
N ALA A 11 40.13 -0.53 24.23
CA ALA A 11 39.74 -1.59 23.31
C ALA A 11 38.51 -2.31 23.88
N ALA A 12 37.35 -1.66 23.78
CA ALA A 12 36.07 -2.34 23.99
C ALA A 12 35.87 -3.33 22.82
N PRO A 13 35.65 -4.64 23.07
CA PRO A 13 35.34 -5.56 21.99
C PRO A 13 34.02 -5.14 21.35
N ALA A 14 34.08 -4.75 20.08
CA ALA A 14 32.91 -4.51 19.27
C ALA A 14 32.09 -5.81 19.21
N ALA A 15 30.87 -5.78 19.72
CA ALA A 15 29.93 -6.88 19.56
C ALA A 15 29.76 -7.17 18.05
N PRO A 16 29.78 -8.45 17.63
CA PRO A 16 29.61 -8.77 16.22
C PRO A 16 28.25 -8.25 15.76
N ALA A 17 28.26 -7.46 14.70
CA ALA A 17 27.04 -7.07 14.00
C ALA A 17 26.32 -8.35 13.57
N SER A 18 25.16 -8.60 14.18
CA SER A 18 24.27 -9.68 13.79
C SER A 18 23.83 -9.42 12.36
N THR A 19 24.35 -10.23 11.43
CA THR A 19 23.80 -10.34 10.09
C THR A 19 22.35 -10.82 10.23
N THR A 20 21.40 -9.91 10.00
CA THR A 20 20.01 -10.29 9.78
C THR A 20 20.01 -11.27 8.62
N ALA A 21 19.75 -12.54 8.91
CA ALA A 21 19.50 -13.56 7.91
C ALA A 21 18.39 -13.03 7.00
N ALA A 22 18.66 -12.99 5.69
CA ALA A 22 17.66 -12.63 4.71
C ALA A 22 16.48 -13.59 4.86
N ALA A 23 15.34 -13.08 5.33
CA ALA A 23 14.10 -13.82 5.27
C ALA A 23 13.85 -14.17 3.80
N ALA A 24 13.60 -15.45 3.51
CA ALA A 24 13.19 -15.89 2.18
C ALA A 24 11.97 -15.06 1.76
N GLY A 25 12.14 -14.22 0.75
CA GLY A 25 11.11 -13.26 0.34
C GLY A 25 9.90 -13.99 -0.22
N LEU A 26 8.71 -13.54 0.20
CA LEU A 26 7.47 -13.86 -0.51
C LEU A 26 7.58 -13.34 -1.94
N SER A 27 7.14 -14.12 -2.92
CA SER A 27 7.00 -13.63 -4.30
C SER A 27 5.99 -12.48 -4.36
N ALA A 28 6.10 -11.59 -5.35
CA ALA A 28 5.16 -10.48 -5.53
C ALA A 28 3.69 -10.93 -5.59
N GLN A 29 3.43 -12.12 -6.14
CA GLN A 29 2.09 -12.73 -6.19
C GLN A 29 1.61 -13.16 -4.80
N GLN A 30 2.49 -13.80 -4.01
CA GLN A 30 2.18 -14.19 -2.63
C GLN A 30 1.95 -12.98 -1.72
N VAL A 31 2.61 -11.84 -1.97
CA VAL A 31 2.33 -10.58 -1.26
C VAL A 31 0.94 -10.05 -1.59
N GLN A 32 0.50 -10.15 -2.85
CA GLN A 32 -0.85 -9.73 -3.26
C GLN A 32 -1.95 -10.59 -2.65
N ASP A 33 -1.77 -11.92 -2.66
CA ASP A 33 -2.75 -12.86 -2.10
C ASP A 33 -2.86 -12.75 -0.57
N VAL A 34 -1.74 -12.46 0.11
CA VAL A 34 -1.71 -12.29 1.58
C VAL A 34 -2.30 -10.94 2.02
N ALA A 35 -2.22 -9.90 1.18
CA ALA A 35 -2.72 -8.57 1.50
C ALA A 35 -4.15 -8.31 1.02
N LYS A 36 -4.72 -9.17 0.17
CA LYS A 36 -6.02 -8.95 -0.51
C LYS A 36 -6.07 -7.56 -1.17
N VAL A 37 -4.99 -7.20 -1.87
CA VAL A 37 -4.84 -5.90 -2.55
C VAL A 37 -5.02 -6.07 -4.06
N ALA A 38 -5.96 -5.33 -4.64
CA ALA A 38 -6.21 -5.29 -6.08
C ALA A 38 -5.16 -4.41 -6.80
N GLN A 39 -4.01 -4.99 -7.14
CA GLN A 39 -2.95 -4.29 -7.89
C GLN A 39 -3.45 -3.70 -9.23
N GLN A 40 -4.41 -4.37 -9.85
CA GLN A 40 -5.09 -3.89 -11.05
C GLN A 40 -5.81 -2.55 -10.81
N GLY A 41 -6.54 -2.44 -9.70
CA GLY A 41 -7.20 -1.19 -9.30
C GLY A 41 -6.18 -0.07 -9.03
N PHE A 42 -5.06 -0.37 -8.36
CA PHE A 42 -3.98 0.61 -8.17
C PHE A 42 -3.40 1.12 -9.49
N THR A 43 -3.20 0.21 -10.44
CA THR A 43 -2.68 0.55 -11.77
C THR A 43 -3.66 1.46 -12.52
N ALA A 44 -4.96 1.17 -12.45
CA ALA A 44 -5.98 2.03 -13.03
C ALA A 44 -5.98 3.44 -12.40
N MET A 45 -5.83 3.55 -11.07
CA MET A 45 -5.69 4.86 -10.40
C MET A 45 -4.47 5.64 -10.90
N ARG A 46 -3.33 4.97 -11.06
CA ARG A 46 -2.10 5.58 -11.59
C ARG A 46 -2.27 6.05 -13.03
N ASP A 47 -2.93 5.26 -13.87
CA ASP A 47 -3.21 5.64 -15.26
C ASP A 47 -4.10 6.88 -15.32
N MET A 48 -5.10 7.01 -14.45
CA MET A 48 -5.92 8.23 -14.33
C MET A 48 -5.09 9.44 -13.91
N GLN A 49 -4.22 9.30 -12.91
CA GLN A 49 -3.32 10.38 -12.48
C GLN A 49 -2.42 10.85 -13.62
N TYR A 50 -1.83 9.91 -14.37
CA TYR A 50 -0.99 10.23 -15.53
C TYR A 50 -1.79 10.81 -16.69
N ALA A 51 -3.04 10.38 -16.90
CA ALA A 51 -3.91 10.97 -17.91
C ALA A 51 -4.17 12.46 -17.60
N ARG A 52 -4.43 12.81 -16.34
CA ARG A 52 -4.60 14.21 -15.92
C ARG A 52 -3.34 15.05 -16.15
N VAL A 53 -2.17 14.51 -15.82
CA VAL A 53 -0.88 15.17 -16.11
C VAL A 53 -0.70 15.37 -17.61
N ALA A 54 -1.01 14.35 -18.42
CA ALA A 54 -0.90 14.41 -19.88
C ALA A 54 -1.81 15.50 -20.48
N LEU A 55 -3.03 15.67 -19.98
CA LEU A 55 -3.95 16.74 -20.41
C LEU A 55 -3.33 18.12 -20.23
N PHE A 56 -2.77 18.42 -19.06
CA PHE A 56 -2.17 19.73 -18.78
C PHE A 56 -0.82 19.96 -19.48
N ARG A 57 -0.18 18.90 -19.97
CA ARG A 57 1.04 19.00 -20.79
C ARG A 57 0.75 19.11 -22.29
N GLY A 58 -0.51 19.14 -22.71
CA GLY A 58 -0.89 19.21 -24.12
C GLY A 58 -0.76 17.88 -24.86
N TYR A 59 -0.86 16.74 -24.17
CA TYR A 59 -0.82 15.40 -24.76
C TYR A 59 -2.18 14.68 -24.64
N PRO A 60 -3.23 15.15 -25.35
CA PRO A 60 -4.57 14.58 -25.25
C PRO A 60 -4.65 13.12 -25.74
N ASP A 61 -3.81 12.73 -26.70
CA ASP A 61 -3.75 11.34 -27.18
C ASP A 61 -3.23 10.39 -26.10
N VAL A 62 -2.21 10.84 -25.35
CA VAL A 62 -1.65 10.09 -24.22
C VAL A 62 -2.68 9.98 -23.09
N ALA A 63 -3.40 11.07 -22.79
CA ALA A 63 -4.47 11.06 -21.82
C ALA A 63 -5.60 10.09 -22.20
N THR A 64 -5.99 10.07 -23.48
CA THR A 64 -6.99 9.15 -24.02
C THR A 64 -6.55 7.71 -23.90
N LYS A 65 -5.30 7.41 -24.26
CA LYS A 65 -4.73 6.07 -24.12
C LYS A 65 -4.76 5.59 -22.67
N LEU A 66 -4.25 6.40 -21.74
CA LEU A 66 -4.20 6.06 -20.31
C LEU A 66 -5.62 5.89 -19.71
N THR A 67 -6.55 6.77 -20.09
CA THR A 67 -7.96 6.66 -19.64
C THR A 67 -8.60 5.37 -20.16
N ASN A 68 -8.30 4.96 -21.40
CA ASN A 68 -8.78 3.69 -21.96
C ASN A 68 -8.13 2.48 -21.29
N GLN A 69 -6.84 2.57 -20.92
CA GLN A 69 -6.16 1.52 -20.15
C GLN A 69 -6.79 1.35 -18.77
N ALA A 70 -7.03 2.45 -18.04
CA ALA A 70 -7.76 2.42 -16.78
C ALA A 70 -9.16 1.79 -16.93
N ALA A 71 -9.90 2.15 -17.98
CA ALA A 71 -11.21 1.57 -18.27
C ALA A 71 -11.12 0.05 -18.50
N GLY A 72 -10.15 -0.41 -19.29
CA GLY A 72 -9.92 -1.82 -19.55
C GLY A 72 -9.56 -2.60 -18.30
N LEU A 73 -8.64 -2.07 -17.47
CA LEU A 73 -8.27 -2.68 -16.19
C LEU A 73 -9.47 -2.80 -15.26
N LEU A 74 -10.32 -1.77 -15.18
CA LEU A 74 -11.49 -1.80 -14.30
C LEU A 74 -12.61 -2.71 -14.82
N ALA A 75 -12.72 -2.91 -16.13
CA ALA A 75 -13.79 -3.71 -16.76
C ALA A 75 -13.39 -5.17 -17.02
N ASP A 76 -12.18 -5.57 -16.62
CA ASP A 76 -11.69 -6.93 -16.82
C ASP A 76 -12.45 -7.95 -15.96
N ASP A 77 -13.26 -8.77 -16.63
CA ASP A 77 -14.08 -9.81 -16.02
C ASP A 77 -13.26 -11.02 -15.55
N SER A 78 -11.97 -11.14 -15.94
CA SER A 78 -11.08 -12.17 -15.42
C SER A 78 -10.60 -11.87 -14.00
N THR A 79 -10.70 -10.62 -13.55
CA THR A 79 -10.39 -10.21 -12.18
C THR A 79 -11.58 -10.51 -11.26
N ASP A 80 -11.37 -11.35 -10.24
CA ASP A 80 -12.36 -11.53 -9.16
C ASP A 80 -12.33 -10.34 -8.20
N TRP A 81 -13.00 -9.25 -8.58
CA TRP A 81 -13.14 -8.06 -7.75
C TRP A 81 -13.73 -8.33 -6.36
N LYS A 82 -14.49 -9.43 -6.19
CA LYS A 82 -15.12 -9.76 -4.90
C LYS A 82 -14.10 -10.16 -3.85
N ALA A 83 -12.98 -10.76 -4.25
CA ALA A 83 -11.89 -11.14 -3.35
C ALA A 83 -11.25 -9.94 -2.63
N PHE A 84 -11.38 -8.74 -3.21
CA PHE A 84 -10.76 -7.50 -2.73
C PHE A 84 -11.74 -6.55 -2.02
N ILE A 85 -13.01 -6.94 -1.87
CA ILE A 85 -14.03 -6.09 -1.24
C ILE A 85 -13.75 -5.91 0.25
N LYS A 86 -13.74 -4.64 0.71
CA LYS A 86 -13.76 -4.27 2.13
C LYS A 86 -15.20 -4.40 2.66
N SER A 87 -15.56 -5.60 3.10
CA SER A 87 -16.95 -5.99 3.40
C SER A 87 -17.61 -5.27 4.59
N ASP A 88 -16.81 -4.78 5.53
CA ASP A 88 -17.24 -4.03 6.72
C ASP A 88 -17.35 -2.51 6.47
N LYS A 89 -17.13 -2.05 5.24
CA LYS A 89 -17.26 -0.63 4.86
C LYS A 89 -18.19 -0.46 3.67
N LYS A 90 -19.23 0.37 3.83
CA LYS A 90 -20.19 0.67 2.76
C LYS A 90 -19.67 1.81 1.87
N ALA A 91 -19.77 1.62 0.56
CA ALA A 91 -19.53 2.67 -0.43
C ALA A 91 -20.72 3.65 -0.48
N PRO A 92 -20.48 4.92 -0.87
CA PRO A 92 -21.53 5.95 -0.89
C PRO A 92 -22.59 5.71 -1.97
N LEU A 93 -22.21 5.13 -3.11
CA LEU A 93 -23.13 4.82 -4.20
C LEU A 93 -23.88 3.50 -3.93
N ALA A 94 -25.21 3.52 -4.11
CA ALA A 94 -26.03 2.32 -3.95
C ALA A 94 -25.60 1.18 -4.90
N GLY A 95 -25.38 0.00 -4.32
CA GLY A 95 -24.88 -1.18 -5.04
C GLY A 95 -23.41 -1.10 -5.46
N ASP A 96 -22.63 -0.21 -4.85
CA ASP A 96 -21.18 -0.14 -5.00
C ASP A 96 -20.47 -0.81 -3.81
N ASN A 97 -19.21 -1.19 -4.00
CA ASN A 97 -18.33 -1.75 -2.99
C ASN A 97 -16.98 -1.04 -3.02
N TYR A 98 -16.40 -0.83 -1.84
CA TYR A 98 -15.00 -0.48 -1.74
C TYR A 98 -14.14 -1.71 -2.01
N VAL A 99 -13.16 -1.57 -2.90
CA VAL A 99 -12.11 -2.56 -3.10
C VAL A 99 -10.78 -2.03 -2.58
N ILE A 100 -10.02 -2.87 -1.88
CA ILE A 100 -8.70 -2.51 -1.36
C ILE A 100 -7.73 -2.51 -2.54
N ILE A 101 -7.25 -1.33 -2.93
CA ILE A 101 -6.33 -1.18 -4.08
C ILE A 101 -4.88 -0.98 -3.66
N ASN A 102 -4.63 -0.55 -2.43
CA ASN A 102 -3.28 -0.45 -1.89
C ASN A 102 -3.31 -0.63 -0.37
N ALA A 103 -2.17 -1.00 0.22
CA ALA A 103 -2.00 -1.06 1.66
C ALA A 103 -0.56 -0.66 2.03
N SER A 104 -0.41 0.02 3.16
CA SER A 104 0.89 0.38 3.72
C SER A 104 0.94 0.07 5.21
N ILE A 105 2.09 -0.38 5.70
CA ILE A 105 2.32 -0.65 7.12
C ILE A 105 3.05 0.53 7.76
N ALA A 106 2.56 0.97 8.92
CA ALA A 106 3.24 1.88 9.81
C ALA A 106 3.68 1.14 11.08
N LEU A 107 4.93 1.36 11.48
CA LEU A 107 5.55 0.79 12.68
C LEU A 107 5.75 1.89 13.72
N ALA A 108 5.38 1.62 14.97
CA ALA A 108 5.60 2.51 16.10
C ALA A 108 6.41 1.79 17.18
N GLU A 109 7.63 2.26 17.44
CA GLU A 109 8.50 1.76 18.50
C GLU A 109 9.45 2.88 19.00
N ASP A 110 10.16 2.60 20.09
CA ASP A 110 11.11 3.53 20.72
C ASP A 110 12.54 3.48 20.13
N PHE A 111 12.82 2.55 19.21
CA PHE A 111 14.15 2.28 18.64
C PHE A 111 15.24 1.93 19.68
N VAL A 112 14.86 1.58 20.91
CA VAL A 112 15.80 1.16 21.96
C VAL A 112 15.96 -0.36 21.89
N ALA A 113 17.19 -0.81 21.65
CA ALA A 113 17.51 -2.23 21.67
C ALA A 113 17.56 -2.75 23.11
N THR A 114 16.72 -3.74 23.43
CA THR A 114 16.79 -4.51 24.67
C THR A 114 16.85 -6.01 24.36
N PRO A 115 17.43 -6.84 25.24
CA PRO A 115 17.42 -8.30 25.08
C PRO A 115 16.00 -8.86 24.91
N GLU A 116 15.02 -8.29 25.60
CA GLU A 116 13.62 -8.67 25.52
C GLU A 116 13.04 -8.38 24.13
N LYS A 117 13.27 -7.16 23.59
CA LYS A 117 12.82 -6.80 22.23
C LYS A 117 13.49 -7.67 21.17
N GLN A 118 14.79 -7.93 21.28
CA GLN A 118 15.50 -8.81 20.34
C GLN A 118 14.91 -10.23 20.32
N LYS A 119 14.62 -10.79 21.50
CA LYS A 119 14.00 -12.12 21.64
C LYS A 119 12.60 -12.15 21.04
N ALA A 120 11.81 -11.09 21.25
CA ALA A 120 10.47 -10.97 20.68
C ALA A 120 10.50 -10.86 19.15
N ILE A 121 11.38 -10.04 18.59
CA ILE A 121 11.57 -9.94 17.13
C ILE A 121 11.98 -11.30 16.54
N ALA A 122 12.90 -12.03 17.19
CA ALA A 122 13.32 -13.35 16.72
C ALA A 122 12.16 -14.35 16.66
N LYS A 123 11.33 -14.40 17.71
CA LYS A 123 10.12 -15.24 17.71
C LYS A 123 9.07 -14.77 16.70
N ALA A 124 8.88 -13.46 16.54
CA ALA A 124 7.97 -12.94 15.53
C ALA A 124 8.39 -13.37 14.12
N ASN A 125 9.69 -13.31 13.81
CA ASN A 125 10.24 -13.80 12.55
C ASN A 125 10.04 -15.31 12.37
N GLU A 126 10.22 -16.10 13.43
CA GLU A 126 9.94 -17.54 13.41
C GLU A 126 8.46 -17.84 13.14
N LYS A 127 7.55 -17.05 13.72
CA LYS A 127 6.12 -17.19 13.48
C LYS A 127 5.74 -16.79 12.06
N LEU A 128 6.28 -15.68 11.55
CA LEU A 128 6.09 -15.23 10.17
C LEU A 128 6.57 -16.28 9.16
N SER A 129 7.73 -16.90 9.39
CA SER A 129 8.26 -17.93 8.49
C SER A 129 7.39 -19.19 8.43
N LYS A 130 6.58 -19.44 9.46
CA LYS A 130 5.59 -20.51 9.53
C LYS A 130 4.18 -20.09 9.07
N GLY A 131 4.01 -18.84 8.63
CA GLY A 131 2.71 -18.28 8.24
C GLY A 131 1.81 -17.85 9.41
N ASP A 132 2.29 -17.91 10.65
CA ASP A 132 1.56 -17.44 11.84
C ASP A 132 1.65 -15.91 11.97
N ARG A 133 0.97 -15.20 11.06
CA ARG A 133 0.92 -13.73 11.06
C ARG A 133 0.32 -13.20 12.36
N LYS A 134 -0.75 -13.82 12.87
CA LYS A 134 -1.42 -13.38 14.10
C LYS A 134 -0.45 -13.45 15.29
N GLY A 135 0.17 -14.60 15.49
CA GLY A 135 1.08 -14.78 16.62
C GLY A 135 2.35 -13.93 16.52
N ALA A 136 2.81 -13.60 15.30
CA ALA A 136 3.92 -12.67 15.11
C ALA A 136 3.56 -11.24 15.51
N LEU A 137 2.39 -10.75 15.08
CA LEU A 137 1.89 -9.43 15.46
C LEU A 137 1.70 -9.31 16.98
N ASP A 138 1.23 -10.38 17.63
CA ASP A 138 1.11 -10.42 19.09
C ASP A 138 2.47 -10.33 19.80
N GLU A 139 3.49 -11.03 19.31
CA GLU A 139 4.84 -10.98 19.89
C GLU A 139 5.46 -9.58 19.74
N LEU A 140 5.29 -8.95 18.57
CA LEU A 140 5.75 -7.58 18.31
C LEU A 140 5.03 -6.57 19.22
N ARG A 141 3.71 -6.68 19.34
CA ARG A 141 2.92 -5.82 20.24
C ARG A 141 3.38 -5.93 21.69
N LEU A 142 3.60 -7.15 22.19
CA LEU A 142 4.09 -7.37 23.55
C LEU A 142 5.49 -6.78 23.80
N ALA A 143 6.28 -6.64 22.74
CA ALA A 143 7.59 -5.98 22.77
C ALA A 143 7.53 -4.46 22.58
N GLY A 144 6.35 -3.85 22.64
CA GLY A 144 6.18 -2.40 22.44
C GLY A 144 6.32 -1.96 20.99
N VAL A 145 6.17 -2.88 20.03
CA VAL A 145 6.20 -2.60 18.60
C VAL A 145 4.76 -2.60 18.08
N GLY A 146 4.19 -1.40 17.91
CA GLY A 146 2.85 -1.21 17.36
C GLY A 146 2.84 -1.26 15.83
N ILE A 147 1.88 -1.98 15.25
CA ILE A 147 1.74 -2.11 13.79
C ILE A 147 0.36 -1.64 13.37
N THR A 148 0.31 -0.69 12.43
CA THR A 148 -0.93 -0.21 11.82
C THR A 148 -0.89 -0.45 10.32
N GLU A 149 -1.97 -0.99 9.77
CA GLU A 149 -2.17 -1.12 8.33
C GLU A 149 -3.11 -0.01 7.85
N THR A 150 -2.67 0.79 6.89
CA THR A 150 -3.50 1.77 6.19
C THR A 150 -3.85 1.24 4.81
N GLN A 151 -5.13 1.00 4.59
CA GLN A 151 -5.71 0.51 3.34
C GLN A 151 -6.24 1.68 2.51
N TYR A 152 -6.08 1.62 1.20
CA TYR A 152 -6.63 2.57 0.24
C TYR A 152 -7.78 1.90 -0.52
N LEU A 153 -8.95 2.51 -0.45
CA LEU A 153 -10.21 1.91 -0.83
C LEU A 153 -10.83 2.66 -2.01
N MET A 154 -10.98 1.99 -3.14
CA MET A 154 -11.57 2.54 -4.35
C MET A 154 -13.05 2.10 -4.49
N PRO A 155 -14.00 3.03 -4.71
CA PRO A 155 -15.41 2.67 -4.94
C PRO A 155 -15.58 2.19 -6.38
N LEU A 156 -15.63 0.87 -6.59
CA LEU A 156 -15.42 0.25 -7.90
C LEU A 156 -16.39 0.74 -8.99
N LYS A 157 -17.69 0.76 -8.69
CA LYS A 157 -18.74 1.18 -9.63
C LYS A 157 -18.65 2.68 -9.92
N GLN A 158 -18.47 3.50 -8.90
CA GLN A 158 -18.32 4.94 -9.06
C GLN A 158 -17.07 5.28 -9.89
N THR A 159 -15.94 4.63 -9.65
CA THR A 159 -14.72 4.83 -10.45
C THR A 159 -14.92 4.42 -11.90
N ARG A 160 -15.56 3.27 -12.18
CA ARG A 160 -15.92 2.85 -13.55
C ARG A 160 -16.77 3.90 -14.26
N GLN A 161 -17.78 4.45 -13.58
CA GLN A 161 -18.64 5.50 -14.13
C GLN A 161 -17.86 6.78 -14.44
N ALA A 162 -16.99 7.21 -13.53
CA ALA A 162 -16.17 8.41 -13.72
C ALA A 162 -15.20 8.27 -14.91
N VAL A 163 -14.56 7.11 -15.07
CA VAL A 163 -13.69 6.82 -16.21
C VAL A 163 -14.47 6.82 -17.52
N ALA A 164 -15.64 6.15 -17.56
CA ALA A 164 -16.51 6.16 -18.73
C ALA A 164 -16.96 7.58 -19.11
N HIS A 165 -17.27 8.41 -18.12
CA HIS A 165 -17.62 9.82 -18.34
C HIS A 165 -16.43 10.61 -18.89
N ALA A 166 -15.24 10.43 -18.33
CA ALA A 166 -14.02 11.05 -18.82
C ALA A 166 -13.71 10.65 -20.27
N GLN A 167 -13.86 9.37 -20.65
CA GLN A 167 -13.69 8.91 -22.03
C GLN A 167 -14.61 9.67 -23.01
N SER A 168 -15.88 9.87 -22.64
CA SER A 168 -16.83 10.64 -23.44
C SER A 168 -16.43 12.11 -23.57
N LEU A 169 -15.94 12.73 -22.50
CA LEU A 169 -15.46 14.11 -22.51
C LEU A 169 -14.20 14.29 -23.37
N LEU A 170 -13.25 13.35 -23.29
CA LEU A 170 -12.04 13.35 -24.13
C LEU A 170 -12.39 13.26 -25.61
N LYS A 171 -13.33 12.38 -25.98
CA LYS A 171 -13.85 12.28 -27.36
C LYS A 171 -14.49 13.57 -27.85
N ALA A 172 -15.10 14.34 -26.94
CA ALA A 172 -15.71 15.63 -27.24
C ALA A 172 -14.72 16.81 -27.19
N GLY A 173 -13.42 16.57 -26.96
CA GLY A 173 -12.40 17.62 -26.81
C GLY A 173 -12.52 18.42 -25.51
N LYS A 174 -13.34 17.97 -24.55
CA LYS A 174 -13.59 18.63 -23.25
C LYS A 174 -12.54 18.21 -22.23
N TYR A 175 -11.30 18.63 -22.47
CA TYR A 175 -10.13 18.16 -21.72
C TYR A 175 -10.15 18.58 -20.24
N TYR A 176 -10.61 19.78 -19.95
CA TYR A 176 -10.65 20.27 -18.57
C TYR A 176 -11.71 19.51 -17.75
N GLU A 177 -12.89 19.32 -18.31
CA GLU A 177 -13.98 18.55 -17.71
C GLU A 177 -13.60 17.07 -17.57
N ALA A 178 -12.91 16.50 -18.56
CA ALA A 178 -12.38 15.13 -18.45
C ALA A 178 -11.40 15.01 -17.28
N ASN A 179 -10.50 16.00 -17.11
CA ASN A 179 -9.62 16.06 -15.93
C ASN A 179 -10.42 16.14 -14.62
N LEU A 180 -11.51 16.91 -14.55
CA LEU A 180 -12.33 17.00 -13.34
C LEU A 180 -13.04 15.67 -13.04
N ALA A 181 -13.52 14.96 -14.06
CA ALA A 181 -14.10 13.63 -13.89
C ALA A 181 -13.08 12.62 -13.34
N LEU A 182 -11.86 12.60 -13.89
CA LEU A 182 -10.76 11.76 -13.40
C LEU A 182 -10.33 12.15 -11.99
N LYS A 183 -10.27 13.45 -11.68
CA LYS A 183 -9.99 13.95 -10.33
C LYS A 183 -11.04 13.47 -9.33
N GLY A 184 -12.32 13.52 -9.70
CA GLY A 184 -13.40 13.00 -8.85
C GLY A 184 -13.29 11.50 -8.59
N ALA A 185 -12.74 10.73 -9.53
CA ALA A 185 -12.42 9.32 -9.31
C ALA A 185 -11.29 9.12 -8.28
N GLU A 186 -10.24 9.96 -8.32
CA GLU A 186 -9.17 9.97 -7.32
C GLU A 186 -9.68 10.38 -5.94
N GLU A 187 -10.50 11.42 -5.85
CA GLU A 187 -11.10 11.89 -4.59
C GLU A 187 -12.09 10.89 -3.99
N GLY A 188 -12.59 9.95 -4.80
CA GLY A 188 -13.41 8.83 -4.33
C GLY A 188 -12.61 7.78 -3.53
N VAL A 189 -11.27 7.78 -3.65
CA VAL A 189 -10.42 6.86 -2.87
C VAL A 189 -10.34 7.34 -1.43
N VAL A 190 -10.68 6.44 -0.50
CA VAL A 190 -10.62 6.73 0.94
C VAL A 190 -9.55 5.87 1.61
N THR A 191 -8.96 6.38 2.69
CA THR A 191 -8.04 5.60 3.53
C THR A 191 -8.77 5.03 4.73
N ASP A 192 -8.40 3.81 5.13
CA ASP A 192 -8.87 3.17 6.35
C ASP A 192 -7.69 2.58 7.11
N SER A 193 -7.51 2.98 8.37
CA SER A 193 -6.36 2.56 9.17
C SER A 193 -6.83 1.63 10.28
N VAL A 194 -6.26 0.43 10.31
CA VAL A 194 -6.54 -0.59 11.31
C VAL A 194 -5.26 -0.92 12.05
N THR A 195 -5.24 -0.71 13.37
CA THR A 195 -4.18 -1.28 14.20
C THR A 195 -4.32 -2.79 14.16
N LEU A 196 -3.27 -3.49 13.76
CA LEU A 196 -3.28 -4.94 13.64
C LEU A 196 -3.15 -5.56 15.05
N VAL A 197 -4.22 -5.48 15.83
CA VAL A 197 -4.30 -6.03 17.19
C VAL A 197 -5.02 -7.36 17.26
N ASN A 198 -5.72 -7.77 16.21
CA ASN A 198 -6.39 -9.07 16.10
C ASN A 198 -6.81 -9.26 14.63
N GLY A 199 -6.13 -10.15 13.91
CA GLY A 199 -6.75 -10.76 12.73
C GLY A 199 -7.82 -11.75 13.21
N ASN A 200 -9.06 -11.57 12.75
CA ASN A 200 -10.02 -12.68 12.66
C ASN A 200 -9.66 -13.55 11.46
#